data_AF-A0AAD7FFA4-F1
#
_entry.id   AF-A0AAD7FFA4-F1
#
_cell.length_a   1.000
_cell.length_b   1.000
_cell.length_c   1.000
_cell.angle_alpha   90.00
_cell.angle_beta   90.00
_cell.angle_gamma   90.00
#
_symmetry.space_group_name_H-M   'P 1'
#
loop_
_entity.id
_entity.type
_entity.pdbx_description
1 polymer ?
#
loop_
_entity_poly.entity_id
_entity_poly.type
_entity_poly.pdbx_seq_one_letter_code
_entity_poly.pdbx_strand_id
1 'polypeptide(L)' 'GLERYVPDHSRETQLLRRFRGRNRFISEYILAKTGELRTNKQVGSRLQQLRCSAADPER' A
#
# COMPACT_ATOMS: atom_id res chain seq x y z
N GLY A 1 -11.42 0.97 4.72
CA GLY A 1 -10.98 1.86 3.61
C GLY A 1 -10.12 1.13 2.60
N LEU A 2 -8.94 0.67 3.03
CA LEU A 2 -8.08 -0.27 2.28
C LEU A 2 -8.78 -1.60 1.94
N GLU A 3 -9.79 -1.99 2.70
CA GLU A 3 -10.66 -3.16 2.48
C GLU A 3 -11.46 -3.08 1.18
N ARG A 4 -11.60 -1.89 0.57
CA ARG A 4 -12.29 -1.69 -0.70
C ARG A 4 -11.36 -1.80 -1.91
N TYR A 5 -10.04 -1.89 -1.70
CA TYR A 5 -9.10 -2.12 -2.78
C TYR A 5 -9.23 -3.57 -3.25
N VAL A 6 -9.84 -3.77 -4.41
CA VAL A 6 -9.86 -5.06 -5.09
C VAL A 6 -8.63 -5.10 -6.01
N PRO A 7 -7.59 -5.88 -5.68
CA PRO A 7 -6.48 -6.07 -6.59
C PRO A 7 -6.93 -6.84 -7.82
N ASP A 8 -6.31 -6.56 -8.96
CA ASP A 8 -6.48 -7.36 -10.16
C ASP A 8 -6.12 -8.83 -9.85
N HIS A 9 -7.03 -9.77 -10.17
CA HIS A 9 -6.87 -11.18 -9.83
C HIS A 9 -5.95 -11.94 -10.81
N SER A 10 -5.08 -11.24 -11.54
CA SER A 10 -4.10 -11.89 -12.41
C SER A 10 -3.16 -12.81 -11.61
N ARG A 11 -2.71 -13.85 -12.31
CA ARG A 11 -1.72 -14.81 -11.81
C ARG A 11 -0.44 -14.11 -11.31
N GLU A 12 -0.07 -13.00 -11.95
CA GLU A 12 1.07 -12.14 -11.58
C GLU A 12 0.88 -11.48 -10.21
N THR A 13 -0.32 -10.95 -9.92
CA THR A 13 -0.63 -10.34 -8.62
C THR A 13 -0.64 -11.36 -7.49
N GLN A 14 -1.10 -12.59 -7.75
CA GLN A 14 -1.10 -13.68 -6.77
C GLN A 14 0.31 -14.22 -6.49
N LEU A 15 1.09 -14.51 -7.53
CA LEU A 15 2.45 -15.08 -7.39
C LEU A 15 3.47 -14.07 -6.87
N LEU A 16 3.47 -12.84 -7.39
CA LEU A 16 4.51 -11.85 -7.10
C LEU A 16 4.12 -10.88 -5.98
N ARG A 17 2.88 -10.97 -5.45
CA ARG A 17 2.30 -10.01 -4.50
C ARG A 17 2.45 -8.55 -4.98
N ARG A 18 2.42 -8.36 -6.30
CA ARG A 18 2.51 -7.06 -6.98
C ARG A 18 1.11 -6.54 -7.26
N PHE A 19 0.76 -5.49 -6.54
CA PHE A 19 -0.55 -4.86 -6.59
C PHE A 19 -0.47 -3.55 -7.37
N ARG A 20 -0.62 -3.62 -8.71
CA ARG A 20 -0.66 -2.42 -9.55
C ARG A 20 -1.81 -1.51 -9.10
N GLY A 21 -1.54 -0.22 -8.98
CA GLY A 21 -2.53 0.77 -8.55
C GLY A 21 -2.79 0.84 -7.03
N ARG A 22 -2.26 -0.08 -6.21
CA ARG A 22 -2.45 -0.06 -4.75
C ARG A 22 -2.03 1.26 -4.12
N ASN A 23 -0.83 1.73 -4.44
CA ASN A 23 -0.30 2.94 -3.80
C ASN A 23 -1.07 4.20 -4.23
N ARG A 24 -1.59 4.21 -5.46
CA ARG A 24 -2.47 5.26 -5.97
C ARG A 24 -3.80 5.27 -5.24
N PHE A 25 -4.43 4.12 -5.09
CA PHE A 25 -5.66 3.99 -4.34
C PHE A 25 -5.51 4.46 -2.88
N ILE A 26 -4.42 4.08 -2.22
CA ILE A 26 -4.15 4.51 -0.84
C ILE A 26 -3.88 6.01 -0.76
N SER A 27 -3.15 6.58 -1.71
CA SER A 27 -2.90 8.02 -1.81
C SER A 27 -4.21 8.80 -1.92
N GLU A 28 -5.08 8.41 -2.85
CA GLU A 28 -6.39 9.03 -3.05
C GLU A 28 -7.29 8.86 -1.80
N TYR A 29 -7.23 7.71 -1.15
CA TYR A 29 -7.97 7.46 0.09
C TYR A 29 -7.50 8.34 1.25
N ILE A 30 -6.19 8.54 1.42
CA ILE A 30 -5.64 9.43 2.46
C ILE A 30 -6.12 10.86 2.20
N LEU A 31 -6.02 11.35 0.96
CA LEU A 31 -6.51 12.67 0.60
C LEU A 31 -8.01 12.82 0.92
N ALA A 32 -8.83 11.85 0.51
CA ALA A 32 -10.27 11.89 0.72
C ALA A 32 -10.68 11.81 2.20
N LYS A 33 -9.86 11.18 3.06
CA LYS A 33 -10.17 10.98 4.49
C LYS A 33 -9.56 12.00 5.43
N THR A 34 -8.34 12.44 5.16
CA THR A 34 -7.60 13.34 6.05
C THR A 34 -7.42 14.74 5.46
N GLY A 35 -7.69 14.92 4.15
CA GLY A 35 -7.36 16.15 3.43
C GLY A 35 -5.88 16.29 3.10
N GLU A 36 -5.03 15.36 3.52
CA GLU A 36 -3.59 15.44 3.26
C GLU A 36 -3.19 14.80 1.93
N LEU A 37 -2.39 15.52 1.15
CA LEU A 37 -1.79 15.00 -0.07
C LEU A 37 -0.56 14.13 0.27
N ARG A 38 -0.66 12.83 -0.03
CA ARG A 38 0.46 11.89 0.03
C ARG A 38 0.68 11.28 -1.34
N THR A 39 1.91 11.30 -1.85
CA THR A 39 2.25 10.72 -3.15
C THR A 39 2.33 9.19 -3.08
N ASN A 40 2.14 8.54 -4.23
CA ASN A 40 2.27 7.09 -4.39
C ASN A 40 3.63 6.56 -3.90
N LYS A 41 4.70 7.34 -4.05
CA LYS A 41 6.06 6.99 -3.62
C LYS A 41 6.18 7.04 -2.09
N GLN A 42 5.63 8.07 -1.45
CA GLN A 42 5.61 8.19 0.01
C GLN A 42 4.82 7.04 0.66
N VAL A 43 3.66 6.72 0.09
CA VAL A 43 2.84 5.58 0.52
C VAL A 43 3.62 4.27 0.38
N GLY A 44 4.24 4.03 -0.78
CA GLY A 44 5.04 2.82 -1.01
C GLY A 44 6.20 2.67 -0.03
N SER A 45 6.96 3.74 0.20
CA SER A 45 8.07 3.76 1.16
C SER A 45 7.59 3.45 2.58
N ARG A 46 6.51 4.10 3.05
CA ARG A 46 5.96 3.85 4.39
C ARG A 46 5.52 2.40 4.57
N LEU A 47 4.87 1.82 3.56
CA LEU A 47 4.47 0.42 3.59
C LEU A 47 5.66 -0.55 3.63
N GLN A 48 6.76 -0.22 2.96
CA GLN A 48 7.99 -1.00 3.02
C GLN A 48 8.62 -0.91 4.42
N GLN A 49 8.69 0.28 5.01
CA GLN A 49 9.18 0.47 6.38
C GLN A 49 8.37 -0.35 7.39
N LEU A 50 7.03 -0.33 7.28
CA LEU A 50 6.16 -1.11 8.16
C LEU A 50 6.38 -2.62 8.01
N ARG A 51 6.72 -3.10 6.82
CA ARG A 51 7.06 -4.52 6.59
C ARG A 51 8.43 -4.90 7.16
N CYS A 52 9.44 -4.05 6.95
CA CYS A 52 10.78 -4.27 7.48
C CYS A 52 10.77 -4.23 9.02
N SER A 53 10.11 -3.23 9.62
CA SER A 53 10.01 -3.09 11.08
C SER A 53 9.19 -4.20 11.75
N ALA A 54 8.21 -4.78 11.07
CA ALA A 54 7.47 -5.94 11.57
C ALA A 54 8.26 -7.27 11.47
N ALA A 55 9.40 -7.29 10.78
CA ALA A 55 10.23 -8.48 10.60
C ALA A 55 11.42 -8.56 11.57
N ASP A 56 11.57 -7.58 12.48
CA ASP A 56 12.56 -7.57 13.55
C ASP A 56 11.89 -7.92 14.89
N PRO A 57 11.97 -9.19 15.34
CA PRO A 57 11.48 -9.60 16.65
C PRO A 57 12.45 -9.29 17.81
N GLU A 58 13.63 -8.71 17.57
CA GLU A 58 14.57 -8.37 18.64
C GLU A 58 14.58 -6.87 18.99
N ARG A 59 13.69 -6.51 19.91
CA ARG A 59 13.94 -5.44 20.87
C ARG A 59 13.25 -5.70 22.19
#